data_AF-A0AAU2M7E3-F1
#
_entry.id   AF-A0AAU2M7E3-F1
#
_cell.length_a   1.000
_cell.length_b   1.000
_cell.length_c   1.000
_cell.angle_alpha   90.00
_cell.angle_beta   90.00
_cell.angle_gamma   90.00
#
_symmetry.space_group_name_H-M   'P 1'
#
loop_
_entity.id
_entity.type
_entity.pdbx_description
1 polymer ?
#
loop_
_entity_poly.entity_id
_entity_poly.type
_entity_poly.pdbx_seq_one_letter_code
_entity_poly.pdbx_strand_id
1 'polypeptide(L)'
;MPEQRNALTELVQASVGAGRRMSTRDFAAVAVDPETNWSPGKSLVGKIIAGQGYNITPQLVSAFAVGLGLPREVVAAAAHLQAIGYTAEELADGAPAVLIRTLDSEAGIGPKARAVAERWDAEA
;
A
#
# COMPACT_ATOMS: atom_id res chain seq x y z
N MET A 1 0.83 -4.28 -17.04
CA MET A 1 0.53 -3.20 -16.08
C MET A 1 1.33 -3.51 -14.84
N PRO A 2 2.23 -2.63 -14.37
CA PRO A 2 2.92 -2.87 -13.10
C PRO A 2 1.83 -2.99 -12.03
N GLU A 3 1.82 -4.09 -11.27
CA GLU A 3 0.84 -4.27 -10.20
C GLU A 3 0.97 -3.09 -9.24
N GLN A 4 -0.02 -2.21 -9.25
CA GLN A 4 -0.15 -1.15 -8.27
C GLN A 4 -0.36 -1.85 -6.94
N ARG A 5 0.71 -1.95 -6.13
CA ARG A 5 0.68 -2.62 -4.84
C ARG A 5 -0.30 -1.88 -3.94
N ASN A 6 -1.46 -2.50 -3.74
CA ASN A 6 -2.57 -1.94 -2.97
C ASN A 6 -2.32 -2.21 -1.47
N ALA A 7 -1.15 -1.83 -0.96
CA ALA A 7 -0.65 -2.29 0.34
C ALA A 7 -1.60 -1.97 1.52
N LEU A 8 -2.20 -0.78 1.55
CA LEU A 8 -3.18 -0.44 2.59
C LEU A 8 -4.48 -1.23 2.40
N THR A 9 -4.93 -1.38 1.17
CA THR A 9 -6.11 -2.19 0.85
C THR A 9 -5.92 -3.66 1.24
N GLU A 10 -4.78 -4.26 0.93
CA GLU A 10 -4.43 -5.64 1.29
C GLU A 10 -4.39 -5.82 2.81
N LEU A 11 -3.81 -4.85 3.52
CA LEU A 11 -3.78 -4.84 4.99
C LEU A 11 -5.20 -4.88 5.58
N VAL A 12 -6.12 -4.12 5.00
CA VAL A 12 -7.53 -4.10 5.43
C VAL A 12 -8.24 -5.40 5.04
N GLN A 13 -8.03 -5.90 3.82
CA GLN A 13 -8.64 -7.16 3.33
C GLN A 13 -8.22 -8.40 4.14
N ALA A 14 -7.03 -8.39 4.73
CA ALA A 14 -6.57 -9.45 5.61
C ALA A 14 -7.46 -9.58 6.87
N SER A 15 -8.06 -8.48 7.32
CA SER A 15 -8.83 -8.41 8.57
C SER A 15 -10.34 -8.22 8.37
N VAL A 16 -10.77 -7.67 7.24
CA VAL A 16 -12.14 -7.18 7.03
C VAL A 16 -12.75 -7.75 5.75
N GLY A 17 -13.97 -8.29 5.84
CA GLY A 17 -14.70 -8.86 4.70
C GLY A 17 -15.47 -10.13 5.05
N ALA A 18 -16.09 -10.75 4.03
CA ALA A 18 -16.80 -12.01 4.20
C ALA A 18 -15.82 -13.13 4.61
N GLY A 19 -16.11 -13.84 5.70
CA GLY A 19 -15.24 -14.89 6.24
C GLY A 19 -13.96 -14.37 6.91
N ARG A 20 -13.86 -13.06 7.19
CA ARG A 20 -12.73 -12.46 7.91
C ARG A 20 -13.08 -12.17 9.37
N ARG A 21 -12.10 -11.67 10.12
CA ARG A 21 -12.23 -11.32 11.55
C ARG A 21 -13.39 -10.35 11.81
N MET A 22 -13.63 -9.40 10.91
CA MET A 22 -14.70 -8.40 11.04
C MET A 22 -15.47 -8.22 9.74
N SER A 23 -16.78 -7.95 9.84
CA SER A 23 -17.54 -7.42 8.71
C SER A 23 -17.16 -5.96 8.45
N THR A 24 -17.50 -5.43 7.26
CA THR A 24 -17.27 -4.00 6.95
C THR A 24 -18.02 -3.08 7.91
N ARG A 25 -19.18 -3.52 8.41
CA ARG A 25 -19.97 -2.76 9.39
C ARG A 25 -19.29 -2.76 10.75
N ASP A 26 -18.82 -3.90 11.22
CA ASP A 26 -18.21 -4.01 12.55
C ASP A 26 -16.89 -3.27 12.58
N PHE A 27 -16.09 -3.39 11.52
CA PHE A 27 -14.86 -2.63 11.37
C PHE A 27 -15.10 -1.12 11.38
N ALA A 28 -16.08 -0.64 10.62
CA ALA A 28 -16.43 0.79 10.59
C ALA A 28 -16.88 1.33 11.96
N ALA A 29 -17.44 0.48 12.83
CA ALA A 29 -17.86 0.87 14.17
C ALA A 29 -16.69 1.04 15.16
N VAL A 30 -15.58 0.31 14.94
CA VAL A 30 -14.40 0.37 15.81
C VAL A 30 -13.27 1.22 15.25
N ALA A 31 -13.23 1.43 13.94
CA ALA A 31 -12.25 2.27 13.26
C ALA A 31 -12.59 3.75 13.46
N VAL A 32 -12.21 4.31 14.61
CA VAL A 32 -12.46 5.71 14.95
C VAL A 32 -11.13 6.41 15.16
N ASP A 33 -10.94 7.54 14.50
CA ASP A 33 -9.79 8.42 14.71
C ASP A 33 -9.88 9.05 16.12
N PRO A 34 -8.92 8.81 17.02
CA PRO A 34 -9.01 9.27 18.41
C PRO A 34 -8.93 10.79 18.55
N GLU A 35 -8.33 11.50 17.58
CA GLU A 35 -8.17 12.95 17.65
C GLU A 35 -9.44 13.69 17.20
N THR A 36 -10.08 13.23 16.13
CA THR A 36 -11.22 13.93 15.52
C THR A 36 -12.56 13.24 15.74
N ASN A 37 -12.56 12.05 16.35
CA ASN A 37 -13.72 11.17 16.50
C ASN A 37 -14.38 10.81 15.15
N TRP A 38 -13.64 10.96 14.05
CA TRP A 38 -14.09 10.64 12.71
C TRP A 38 -14.03 9.13 12.48
N SER A 39 -15.00 8.58 11.75
CA SER A 39 -15.01 7.17 11.35
C SER A 39 -15.34 7.00 9.87
N PRO A 40 -14.74 6.00 9.20
CA PRO A 40 -15.05 5.71 7.82
C PRO A 40 -16.43 5.05 7.74
N GLY A 41 -17.30 5.57 6.87
CA GLY A 41 -18.58 4.92 6.61
C GLY A 41 -18.40 3.50 6.05
N LYS A 42 -19.34 2.58 6.35
CA LYS A 42 -19.35 1.20 5.83
C LYS A 42 -19.12 1.13 4.32
N SER A 43 -19.72 2.05 3.56
CA SER A 43 -19.57 2.10 2.10
C SER A 43 -18.14 2.42 1.67
N LEU A 44 -17.42 3.29 2.38
CA LEU A 44 -16.02 3.59 2.10
C LEU A 44 -15.15 2.35 2.38
N VAL A 45 -15.36 1.68 3.51
CA VAL A 45 -14.67 0.41 3.82
C VAL A 45 -14.95 -0.64 2.74
N GLY A 46 -16.20 -0.74 2.28
CA GLY A 46 -16.62 -1.59 1.16
C GLY A 46 -15.87 -1.31 -0.15
N LYS A 47 -15.72 -0.02 -0.51
CA LYS A 47 -14.95 0.39 -1.69
C LYS A 47 -13.48 -0.01 -1.58
N ILE A 48 -12.88 0.20 -0.42
CA ILE A 48 -11.48 -0.12 -0.15
C ILE A 48 -11.25 -1.62 -0.32
N ILE A 49 -12.03 -2.48 0.35
CA ILE A 49 -11.86 -3.93 0.22
C ILE A 49 -12.18 -4.45 -1.19
N ALA A 50 -12.92 -3.71 -2.00
CA ALA A 50 -13.18 -4.03 -3.40
C ALA A 50 -12.05 -3.55 -4.34
N GLY A 51 -10.98 -2.96 -3.81
CA GLY A 51 -9.87 -2.42 -4.61
C GLY A 51 -10.24 -1.20 -5.44
N GLN A 52 -11.33 -0.51 -5.11
CA GLN A 52 -11.76 0.68 -5.82
C GLN A 52 -10.98 1.91 -5.34
N GLY A 53 -10.94 2.97 -6.15
CA GLY A 53 -10.25 4.22 -5.79
C GLY A 53 -10.84 4.92 -4.57
N TYR A 54 -9.95 5.44 -3.71
CA TYR A 54 -10.29 6.23 -2.52
C TYR A 54 -9.18 7.21 -2.18
N ASN A 55 -9.52 8.25 -1.41
CA ASN A 55 -8.54 9.21 -0.93
C ASN A 55 -7.94 8.74 0.39
N ILE A 56 -6.61 8.69 0.44
CA ILE A 56 -5.86 8.45 1.67
C ILE A 56 -5.75 9.76 2.44
N THR A 57 -6.26 9.80 3.67
CA THR A 57 -6.19 10.97 4.56
C THR A 57 -5.55 10.59 5.89
N PRO A 58 -5.00 11.56 6.66
CA PRO A 58 -4.47 11.29 7.99
C PRO A 58 -5.51 10.66 8.93
N GLN A 59 -6.76 11.15 8.89
CA GLN A 59 -7.88 10.63 9.68
C GLN A 59 -8.19 9.17 9.33
N LEU A 60 -8.16 8.82 8.04
CA LEU A 60 -8.38 7.44 7.58
C LEU A 60 -7.29 6.50 8.11
N VAL A 61 -6.02 6.93 8.05
CA VAL A 61 -4.88 6.16 8.55
C VAL A 61 -4.99 5.94 10.07
N SER A 62 -5.29 7.00 10.83
CA SER A 62 -5.47 6.90 12.29
C SER A 62 -6.65 5.99 12.67
N ALA A 63 -7.80 6.15 12.02
CA ALA A 63 -8.97 5.30 12.26
C ALA A 63 -8.70 3.82 11.93
N PHE A 64 -7.95 3.55 10.86
CA PHE A 64 -7.58 2.19 10.47
C PHE A 64 -6.57 1.56 11.42
N ALA A 65 -5.62 2.32 11.96
CA ALA A 65 -4.72 1.85 13.01
C ALA A 65 -5.51 1.33 14.23
N VAL A 66 -6.50 2.10 14.67
CA VAL A 66 -7.40 1.70 15.76
C VAL A 66 -8.21 0.46 15.39
N GLY A 67 -8.89 0.48 14.23
CA GLY A 67 -9.76 -0.63 13.81
C GLY A 67 -9.01 -1.94 13.59
N LEU A 68 -7.76 -1.88 13.13
CA LEU A 68 -6.90 -3.05 12.93
C LEU A 68 -6.15 -3.47 14.21
N GLY A 69 -6.09 -2.61 15.22
CA GLY A 69 -5.26 -2.82 16.41
C GLY A 69 -3.77 -2.82 16.08
N LEU A 70 -3.35 -2.00 15.12
CA LEU A 70 -1.97 -1.89 14.66
C LEU A 70 -1.38 -0.51 15.02
N PRO A 71 -0.05 -0.39 15.17
CA PRO A 71 0.60 0.91 15.29
C PRO A 71 0.30 1.79 14.07
N ARG A 72 0.07 3.08 14.31
CA ARG A 72 -0.25 4.05 13.25
C ARG A 72 0.83 4.12 12.19
N GLU A 73 2.08 3.96 12.59
CA GLU A 73 3.26 3.97 11.72
C GLU A 73 3.22 2.85 10.68
N VAL A 74 2.71 1.67 11.05
CA VAL A 74 2.57 0.52 10.15
C VAL A 74 1.51 0.80 9.10
N VAL A 75 0.35 1.31 9.53
CA VAL A 75 -0.74 1.67 8.61
C VAL A 75 -0.32 2.85 7.71
N ALA A 76 0.40 3.82 8.27
CA ALA A 76 0.94 4.95 7.52
C ALA A 76 1.97 4.51 6.47
N ALA A 77 2.84 3.56 6.79
CA ALA A 77 3.79 2.99 5.83
C ALA A 77 3.06 2.29 4.68
N ALA A 78 2.04 1.47 4.97
CA ALA A 78 1.21 0.84 3.94
C ALA A 78 0.47 1.86 3.07
N ALA A 79 -0.10 2.90 3.70
CA ALA A 79 -0.75 4.01 3.01
C ALA A 79 0.22 4.78 2.12
N HIS A 80 1.44 5.01 2.58
CA HIS A 80 2.49 5.70 1.84
C HIS A 80 2.98 4.89 0.65
N LEU A 81 3.17 3.59 0.82
CA LEU A 81 3.51 2.66 -0.28
C LEU A 81 2.44 2.67 -1.37
N GLN A 82 1.17 2.71 -0.98
CA GLN A 82 0.06 2.77 -1.92
C GLN A 82 -0.08 4.16 -2.59
N ALA A 83 0.19 5.25 -1.85
CA ALA A 83 0.04 6.62 -2.34
C ALA A 83 1.20 7.08 -3.24
N ILE A 84 2.45 6.82 -2.84
CA ILE A 84 3.63 7.07 -3.69
C ILE A 84 3.65 6.08 -4.85
N GLY A 85 3.15 4.86 -4.61
CA GLY A 85 3.12 3.79 -5.57
C GLY A 85 4.54 3.34 -5.88
N TYR A 86 5.04 2.31 -5.22
CA TYR A 86 6.28 1.68 -5.66
C TYR A 86 5.95 0.45 -6.50
N THR A 87 6.59 0.33 -7.65
CA THR A 87 6.58 -0.90 -8.45
C THR A 87 7.98 -1.50 -8.49
N ALA A 88 8.01 -2.82 -8.57
CA ALA A 88 9.22 -3.60 -8.72
C ALA A 88 9.22 -4.23 -10.12
N GLU A 89 10.34 -4.14 -10.82
CA GLU A 89 10.52 -4.78 -12.12
C GLU A 89 11.88 -5.47 -12.13
N GLU A 90 11.92 -6.75 -12.47
CA GLU A 90 13.17 -7.46 -12.71
C GLU A 90 13.85 -6.90 -13.96
N LEU A 91 15.17 -6.72 -13.90
CA LEU A 91 15.94 -6.41 -15.09
C LEU A 91 15.91 -7.64 -16.02
N ALA A 92 15.18 -7.54 -17.12
CA ALA A 92 15.03 -8.64 -18.07
C ALA A 92 16.33 -8.98 -18.82
N ASP A 93 17.27 -8.03 -18.89
CA ASP A 93 18.55 -8.14 -19.57
C ASP A 93 19.69 -7.59 -18.69
N GLY A 94 20.85 -8.25 -18.70
CA GLY A 94 22.06 -7.85 -17.97
C GLY A 94 22.22 -8.58 -16.63
N ALA A 95 22.98 -7.99 -15.71
CA ALA A 95 23.18 -8.54 -14.37
C ALA A 95 21.85 -8.64 -13.59
N PRO A 96 21.61 -9.74 -12.85
CA PRO A 96 20.34 -9.98 -12.19
C PRO A 96 20.12 -8.98 -11.04
N ALA A 97 19.14 -8.09 -11.21
CA ALA A 97 18.72 -7.15 -10.16
C ALA A 97 17.23 -6.83 -10.23
N VAL A 98 16.65 -6.46 -9.08
CA VAL A 98 15.28 -5.97 -8.97
C VAL A 98 15.30 -4.45 -8.88
N LEU A 99 14.68 -3.78 -9.85
CA LEU A 99 14.51 -2.33 -9.85
C LEU A 99 13.27 -1.96 -9.03
N ILE A 100 13.42 -1.10 -8.01
CA ILE A 100 12.30 -0.47 -7.30
C ILE A 100 12.14 0.97 -7.80
N ARG A 101 10.95 1.34 -8.30
CA ARG A 101 10.66 2.70 -8.79
C ARG A 101 9.31 3.23 -8.30
N THR A 102 9.12 4.54 -8.32
CA THR A 102 7.82 5.17 -8.08
C THR A 102 6.91 5.07 -9.32
N LEU A 103 5.59 4.96 -9.15
CA LEU A 103 4.61 4.69 -10.22
C LEU A 103 4.57 5.81 -11.27
N ASP A 104 4.86 7.05 -10.88
CA ASP A 104 4.91 8.22 -11.76
C ASP A 104 6.32 8.58 -12.25
N SER A 105 7.33 7.73 -12.00
CA SER A 105 8.65 7.94 -12.60
C SER A 105 8.62 7.51 -14.07
N GLU A 106 8.75 8.47 -14.99
CA GLU A 106 8.84 8.23 -16.45
C GLU A 106 10.07 7.38 -16.85
N ALA A 107 11.01 7.15 -15.93
CA ALA A 107 12.19 6.35 -16.18
C ALA A 107 11.86 4.85 -16.08
N GLY A 108 11.53 4.24 -17.22
CA GLY A 108 11.58 2.77 -17.39
C GLY A 108 12.98 2.20 -17.20
N ILE A 109 13.16 0.89 -17.43
CA ILE A 109 14.47 0.20 -17.39
C ILE A 109 15.45 0.89 -18.36
N GLY A 110 16.18 1.88 -17.84
CA GLY A 110 17.09 2.71 -18.62
C GLY A 110 18.54 2.23 -18.50
N PRO A 111 19.43 2.70 -19.39
CA PRO A 111 20.86 2.35 -19.38
C PRO A 111 21.53 2.58 -18.01
N LYS A 112 21.07 3.60 -17.26
CA LYS A 112 21.59 3.94 -15.94
C LYS A 112 21.31 2.86 -14.88
N ALA A 113 20.13 2.25 -14.91
CA ALA A 113 19.80 1.18 -13.96
C ALA A 113 20.63 -0.08 -14.22
N ARG A 114 20.84 -0.42 -15.50
CA ARG A 114 21.67 -1.56 -15.91
C ARG A 114 23.13 -1.37 -15.52
N ALA A 115 23.70 -0.19 -15.79
CA ALA A 115 25.07 0.12 -15.40
C ALA A 115 25.31 0.03 -13.88
N VAL A 116 24.31 0.35 -13.06
CA VAL A 116 24.39 0.15 -11.61
C VAL A 116 24.36 -1.34 -11.25
N ALA A 117 23.46 -2.12 -11.84
CA ALA A 117 23.37 -3.56 -11.60
C ALA A 117 24.66 -4.30 -12.02
N GLU A 118 25.21 -3.99 -13.19
CA GLU A 118 26.47 -4.55 -13.68
C GLU A 118 27.65 -4.20 -12.77
N ARG A 119 27.68 -2.98 -12.21
CA ARG A 119 28.72 -2.58 -11.26
C ARG A 119 28.64 -3.38 -9.97
N TRP A 120 27.44 -3.60 -9.43
CA TRP A 120 27.26 -4.38 -8.21
C TRP A 120 27.58 -5.86 -8.40
N ASP A 121 27.25 -6.42 -9.56
CA ASP A 121 27.59 -7.82 -9.90
C ASP A 121 29.10 -8.01 -10.02
N ALA A 122 29.83 -7.02 -10.56
CA ALA A 122 31.29 -7.04 -10.62
C ALA A 122 31.98 -6.82 -9.25
N GLU A 123 31.27 -6.27 -8.27
CA GLU A 123 31.75 -6.02 -6.90
C GLU A 123 31.43 -7.18 -5.93
N ALA A 124 30.60 -8.15 -6.34
CA ALA A 124 30.14 -9.29 -5.53
C ALA A 124 31.06 -10.52 -5.64
#